data_AF-A0A6S7B2Q2-F1
#
_entry.id   AF-A0A6S7B2Q2-F1
#
_cell.length_a   1.000
_cell.length_b   1.000
_cell.length_c   1.000
_cell.angle_alpha   90.00
_cell.angle_beta   90.00
_cell.angle_gamma   90.00
#
_symmetry.space_group_name_H-M   'P 1'
#
loop_
_entity.id
_entity.type
_entity.pdbx_description
1 polymer ?
#
loop_
_entity_poly.entity_id
_entity_poly.type
_entity_poly.pdbx_seq_one_letter_code
_entity_poly.pdbx_strand_id
1 'polypeptide(L)' 'MQALKRVAQPDDIGGAVAFLASDDARWITGETLHVDGGSKL' A
#
# COMPACT_ATOMS: atom_id res chain seq x y z
N MET A 1 -9.87 -10.48 9.11
CA MET A 1 -8.84 -10.76 10.15
C MET A 1 -7.55 -10.18 9.62
N GLN A 2 -6.77 -9.42 10.38
CA GLN A 2 -5.50 -8.87 9.86
C GLN A 2 -4.35 -9.87 10.02
N ALA A 3 -3.56 -10.09 8.97
CA ALA A 3 -2.37 -10.94 9.03
C ALA A 3 -1.28 -10.28 9.89
N LEU A 4 -1.01 -9.00 9.64
CA LEU A 4 -0.16 -8.18 10.49
C LEU A 4 -0.94 -7.79 11.75
N LYS A 5 -0.51 -8.27 12.92
CA LYS A 5 -1.21 -8.10 14.20
C LYS A 5 -0.94 -6.75 14.86
N ARG A 6 -1.04 -5.66 14.10
CA ARG A 6 -0.82 -4.29 14.59
C ARG A 6 -1.57 -3.26 13.74
N VAL A 7 -1.81 -2.09 14.34
CA VAL A 7 -2.29 -0.92 13.62
C VAL A 7 -1.20 -0.40 12.69
N ALA A 8 -1.59 -0.04 11.46
CA ALA A 8 -0.69 0.57 10.50
C ALA A 8 -0.21 1.95 10.99
N GLN A 9 1.05 2.24 10.76
CA GLN A 9 1.65 3.56 10.98
C GLN A 9 1.66 4.34 9.66
N PRO A 10 1.77 5.67 9.68
CA PRO A 10 1.81 6.48 8.47
C PRO A 10 2.81 6.00 7.42
N ASP A 11 3.99 5.56 7.87
CA ASP A 11 5.06 5.10 6.99
C ASP A 11 4.73 3.79 6.25
N ASP A 12 3.82 2.96 6.79
CA ASP A 12 3.35 1.74 6.11
C ASP A 12 2.56 2.07 4.83
N ILE A 13 1.92 3.24 4.77
CA ILE A 13 1.16 3.72 3.60
C ILE A 13 2.03 4.64 2.75
N GLY A 14 2.83 5.50 3.39
CA GLY A 14 3.64 6.51 2.74
C GLY A 14 4.57 5.95 1.66
N GLY A 15 5.21 4.81 1.93
CA GLY A 15 6.08 4.15 0.94
C GLY A 15 5.34 3.72 -0.33
N ALA A 16 4.13 3.17 -0.19
CA ALA A 16 3.31 2.77 -1.33
C ALA A 16 2.83 3.97 -2.16
N VAL A 17 2.49 5.07 -1.50
CA VAL A 17 2.13 6.34 -2.16
C VAL A 17 3.34 6.90 -2.91
N ALA A 18 4.51 6.94 -2.27
CA ALA A 18 5.74 7.43 -2.90
C ALA A 18 6.12 6.60 -4.13
N PHE A 19 5.98 5.27 -4.07
CA PHE A 19 6.16 4.39 -5.24
C PHE A 19 5.20 4.75 -6.38
N LEU A 20 3.89 4.83 -6.10
CA LEU A 20 2.90 5.14 -7.13
C LEU A 20 3.09 6.54 -7.73
N ALA A 21 3.65 7.49 -6.98
CA ALA A 21 3.98 8.83 -7.45
C ALA A 21 5.33 8.92 -8.19
N SER A 22 6.13 7.85 -8.21
CA SER A 22 7.47 7.83 -8.80
C SER A 22 7.46 7.33 -10.25
N ASP A 23 8.57 7.57 -10.97
CA ASP A 23 8.79 7.10 -12.35
C ASP A 23 8.82 5.56 -12.47
N ASP A 24 9.04 4.86 -11.36
CA ASP A 24 9.02 3.39 -11.30
C ASP A 24 7.61 2.84 -11.54
N ALA A 25 6.57 3.62 -11.24
CA ALA A 25 5.17 3.26 -11.45
C ALA A 25 4.59 3.81 -12.76
N ARG A 26 5.39 4.38 -13.67
CA ARG A 26 4.92 5.11 -14.87
C ARG A 26 3.98 4.35 -15.81
N TRP A 27 3.91 3.03 -15.71
CA TRP A 27 3.06 2.16 -16.53
C TRP A 27 1.92 1.50 -15.76
N ILE A 28 1.71 1.90 -14.51
CA ILE A 28 0.64 1.42 -13.63
C ILE A 28 -0.44 2.50 -13.59
N THR A 29 -1.64 2.17 -14.04
CA THR A 29 -2.80 3.07 -14.04
C THR A 29 -4.09 2.27 -13.92
N GLY A 30 -5.14 2.87 -13.34
CA GLY A 30 -6.46 2.24 -13.18
C GLY A 30 -6.55 1.17 -12.07
N GLU A 31 -5.47 0.95 -11.34
CA GLU A 31 -5.39 -0.09 -10.30
C GLU A 31 -5.67 0.43 -8.89
N THR A 32 -6.15 -0.45 -8.02
CA THR A 32 -6.30 -0.19 -6.58
C THR A 32 -5.31 -1.04 -5.80
N LEU A 33 -4.33 -0.40 -5.16
CA LEU A 33 -3.36 -1.08 -4.29
C LEU A 33 -3.88 -1.13 -2.84
N HIS A 34 -4.12 -2.33 -2.31
CA HIS A 34 -4.48 -2.50 -0.91
C HIS A 34 -3.23 -2.58 -0.03
N VAL A 35 -3.13 -1.64 0.93
CA VAL A 35 -2.04 -1.55 1.91
C VAL A 35 -2.64 -1.62 3.32
N ASP A 36 -3.21 -2.78 3.66
CA ASP A 36 -4.06 -2.96 4.84
C ASP A 36 -3.51 -4.00 5.85
N GLY A 37 -2.29 -4.47 5.65
CA GLY A 37 -1.69 -5.53 6.47
C GLY A 37 -2.42 -6.88 6.35
N GLY A 38 -3.15 -7.10 5.26
CA GLY A 38 -3.90 -8.33 5.00
C GLY A 38 -5.22 -8.40 5.76
N SER A 39 -5.93 -7.28 5.89
CA SER A 39 -7.18 -7.21 6.66
C SER A 39 -8.35 -7.95 6.01
N LYS A 40 -8.26 -8.10 4.68
CA LYS A 40 -9.24 -8.76 3.80
C LYS A 40 -8.75 -10.10 3.22
N LEU A 41 -7.70 -10.68 3.80
CA LEU A 41 -7.27 -12.05 3.50
C LEU A 41 -8.22 -13.09 4.09
#